data_AF-A0A1Q7N580-F1
#
_entry.id   AF-A0A1Q7N580-F1
#
_cell.length_a   1.000
_cell.length_b   1.000
_cell.length_c   1.000
_cell.angle_alpha   90.00
_cell.angle_beta   90.00
_cell.angle_gamma   90.00
#
_symmetry.space_group_name_H-M   'P 1'
#
loop_
_entity.id
_entity.type
_entity.pdbx_description
1 polymer ?
#
loop_
_entity_poly.entity_id
_entity_poly.type
_entity_poly.pdbx_seq_one_letter_code
_entity_poly.pdbx_strand_id
1 'polypeptide(L)'
;MACIAGIITSGILAHANTSDVVLYASKAPVKSGTWAVVVDSTAVGGFAIGNPNLGAAKIGTPLATPKNYFQLSFPAYSGKAYHFWIRARSLNNATSNDSVYVQFSDSVNSSNTAVYRIGTTSAAPVVLQACSGAAIQGWGWTDNGWCGLGSAIYFQTTGTHTIRVQTREDGLSIDQIVLSPQTYLSTAPGKTVNDAIKLAANLPALSSTNVSIATNPASGSAPLYVSFTANVTLASGSVSAYNWNFGDGQTSTAASPSHKYSTSGNFTPTLKITTSAGATANASTLLSVSGSSSSVKLRVMEANIFYGGRGTDNIINLTRDAAWIAKMNPDVVSLIEVLGGSNDPQTLTSLVKQKTGITWYYSYAPKYPGCPEGVMILSKWPIVSSSQYFMKYQMPIAQATLSVGGKRVNFFSTHFQWPASASSERQAEANQLVSFANKFAEPRIIAGDLNAQDGTPEINIVEQKFLSGWNTALSHNTAVAYSDNPPDPYTRTRKSRIDHVFYSKGATNLSVTAAKVPDTRNLAIRPVIKIGTSDDKGVRPSDHNFMTVDFTVY
;
A
#
# COMPACT_ATOMS: atom_id res chain seq x y z
N MET A 1 -9.11 18.40 -72.57
CA MET A 1 -10.06 17.92 -71.53
C MET A 1 -9.61 18.50 -70.20
N ALA A 2 -10.19 19.62 -69.80
CA ALA A 2 -9.96 20.22 -68.48
C ALA A 2 -11.18 19.88 -67.60
N CYS A 3 -10.96 19.12 -66.52
CA CYS A 3 -11.98 18.88 -65.51
C CYS A 3 -12.12 20.13 -64.66
N ILE A 4 -13.27 20.80 -64.77
CA ILE A 4 -13.68 21.87 -63.87
C ILE A 4 -13.98 21.22 -62.52
N ALA A 5 -13.08 21.36 -61.56
CA ALA A 5 -13.35 21.10 -60.16
C ALA A 5 -14.24 22.23 -59.64
N GLY A 6 -15.54 21.97 -59.54
CA GLY A 6 -16.49 22.86 -58.90
C GLY A 6 -16.14 23.03 -57.43
N ILE A 7 -15.80 24.25 -57.04
CA ILE A 7 -15.66 24.68 -55.66
C ILE A 7 -17.05 24.54 -55.01
N ILE A 8 -17.25 23.50 -54.20
CA ILE A 8 -18.40 23.40 -53.31
C ILE A 8 -18.12 24.34 -52.14
N THR A 9 -18.79 25.50 -52.14
CA THR A 9 -18.85 26.37 -50.97
C THR A 9 -19.52 25.59 -49.84
N SER A 10 -18.69 25.08 -48.93
CA SER A 10 -19.14 24.38 -47.72
C SER A 10 -19.78 25.42 -46.80
N GLY A 11 -21.11 25.56 -46.85
CA GLY A 11 -21.82 26.39 -45.89
C GLY A 11 -21.46 25.95 -44.47
N ILE A 12 -21.05 26.89 -43.63
CA ILE A 12 -20.74 26.63 -42.23
C ILE A 12 -22.03 26.13 -41.56
N LEU A 13 -21.99 24.89 -41.04
CA LEU A 13 -23.10 24.32 -40.29
C LEU A 13 -23.26 25.07 -38.96
N ALA A 14 -24.51 25.23 -38.51
CA ALA A 14 -24.77 25.73 -37.17
C ALA A 14 -24.33 24.69 -36.13
N HIS A 15 -23.73 25.16 -35.03
CA HIS A 15 -23.27 24.29 -33.95
C HIS A 15 -24.31 24.23 -32.84
N ALA A 16 -24.71 23.02 -32.46
CA ALA A 16 -25.47 22.78 -31.24
C ALA A 16 -24.54 22.80 -30.01
N ASN A 17 -25.10 22.88 -28.80
CA ASN A 17 -24.31 22.71 -27.57
C ASN A 17 -23.74 21.29 -27.52
N THR A 18 -22.60 21.11 -26.85
CA THR A 18 -21.94 19.81 -26.71
C THR A 18 -22.83 18.74 -26.06
N SER A 19 -23.87 19.13 -25.33
CA SER A 19 -24.86 18.23 -24.71
C SER A 19 -26.02 17.82 -25.63
N ASP A 20 -26.20 18.45 -26.79
CA ASP A 20 -27.28 18.13 -27.73
C ASP A 20 -26.92 16.95 -28.61
N VAL A 21 -27.85 16.02 -28.82
CA VAL A 21 -27.68 14.95 -29.81
C VAL A 21 -28.17 15.46 -31.15
N VAL A 22 -27.33 15.40 -32.19
CA VAL A 22 -27.69 15.70 -33.58
C VAL A 22 -27.30 14.52 -34.45
N LEU A 23 -28.31 13.82 -34.98
CA LEU A 23 -28.15 12.65 -35.85
C LEU A 23 -28.44 13.02 -37.30
N TYR A 24 -27.62 12.53 -38.22
CA TYR A 24 -27.92 12.56 -39.65
C TYR A 24 -28.66 11.29 -40.02
N ALA A 25 -29.91 11.41 -40.46
CA ALA A 25 -30.76 10.25 -40.68
C ALA A 25 -30.25 9.34 -41.81
N SER A 26 -29.55 9.91 -42.80
CA SER A 26 -28.85 9.17 -43.86
C SER A 26 -27.78 8.20 -43.35
N LYS A 27 -27.29 8.38 -42.11
CA LYS A 27 -26.29 7.51 -41.46
C LYS A 27 -26.90 6.34 -40.68
N ALA A 28 -28.22 6.12 -40.76
CA ALA A 28 -28.90 5.02 -40.07
C ALA A 28 -28.27 3.65 -40.40
N PRO A 29 -27.68 2.91 -39.45
CA PRO A 29 -27.08 1.61 -39.75
C PRO A 29 -28.13 0.54 -40.09
N VAL A 30 -29.35 0.68 -39.57
CA VAL A 30 -30.46 -0.27 -39.79
C VAL A 30 -31.54 0.40 -40.63
N LYS A 31 -31.93 -0.26 -41.72
CA LYS A 31 -33.05 0.11 -42.57
C LYS A 31 -33.82 -1.16 -42.93
N SER A 32 -35.14 -1.08 -42.89
CA SER A 32 -36.04 -2.18 -43.21
C SER A 32 -37.22 -1.64 -44.01
N GLY A 33 -37.71 -2.42 -44.98
CA GLY A 33 -38.76 -1.98 -45.90
C GLY A 33 -38.21 -1.04 -46.98
N THR A 34 -38.89 0.09 -47.19
CA THR A 34 -38.65 0.99 -48.34
C THR A 34 -37.81 2.22 -48.01
N TRP A 35 -37.36 2.37 -46.76
CA TRP A 35 -36.45 3.45 -46.37
C TRP A 35 -35.07 3.29 -47.00
N ALA A 36 -34.63 4.29 -47.76
CA ALA A 36 -33.33 4.29 -48.44
C ALA A 36 -32.63 5.65 -48.30
N VAL A 37 -31.30 5.67 -48.43
CA VAL A 37 -30.56 6.93 -48.55
C VAL A 37 -30.85 7.53 -49.93
N VAL A 38 -31.27 8.79 -49.96
CA VAL A 38 -31.57 9.52 -51.19
C VAL A 38 -30.62 10.72 -51.32
N VAL A 39 -30.15 10.97 -52.55
CA VAL A 39 -29.31 12.13 -52.87
C VAL A 39 -30.18 13.37 -52.91
N ASP A 40 -29.79 14.39 -52.15
CA ASP A 40 -30.45 15.69 -52.13
C ASP A 40 -29.45 16.76 -51.69
N SER A 41 -29.01 17.60 -52.63
CA SER A 41 -28.03 18.67 -52.36
C SER A 41 -28.53 19.70 -51.34
N THR A 42 -29.85 19.78 -51.11
CA THR A 42 -30.44 20.69 -50.12
C THR A 42 -30.45 20.11 -48.70
N ALA A 43 -30.29 18.79 -48.54
CA ALA A 43 -30.19 18.12 -47.23
C ALA A 43 -28.83 18.37 -46.54
N VAL A 44 -28.73 18.07 -45.25
CA VAL A 44 -27.43 18.05 -44.57
C VAL A 44 -26.51 16.97 -45.17
N GLY A 45 -25.27 17.35 -45.48
CA GLY A 45 -24.30 16.45 -46.10
C GLY A 45 -24.66 15.96 -47.52
N GLY A 46 -25.70 16.50 -48.15
CA GLY A 46 -26.15 16.10 -49.49
C GLY A 46 -27.02 14.83 -49.56
N PHE A 47 -27.43 14.29 -48.41
CA PHE A 47 -28.20 13.06 -48.33
C PHE A 47 -29.29 13.11 -47.26
N ALA A 48 -30.45 12.57 -47.59
CA ALA A 48 -31.53 12.28 -46.63
C ALA A 48 -31.78 10.78 -46.56
N ILE A 49 -32.59 10.33 -45.59
CA ILE A 49 -33.27 9.04 -45.68
C ILE A 49 -34.71 9.30 -46.14
N GLY A 50 -35.11 8.67 -47.23
CA GLY A 50 -36.40 8.86 -47.87
C GLY A 50 -37.23 7.59 -47.85
N ASN A 51 -38.53 7.74 -47.64
CA ASN A 51 -39.52 6.72 -47.94
C ASN A 51 -40.20 7.10 -49.27
N PRO A 52 -40.24 6.24 -50.30
CA PRO A 52 -40.91 6.57 -51.57
C PRO A 52 -42.43 6.66 -51.37
N ASN A 53 -43.11 7.51 -52.14
CA ASN A 53 -44.58 7.49 -52.19
C ASN A 53 -45.04 6.34 -53.09
N LEU A 54 -45.62 5.29 -52.49
CA LEU A 54 -46.17 4.13 -53.17
C LEU A 54 -47.71 4.10 -53.07
N GLY A 55 -48.33 5.19 -52.63
CA GLY A 55 -49.77 5.25 -52.39
C GLY A 55 -50.23 4.35 -51.24
N ALA A 56 -49.35 4.06 -50.28
CA ALA A 56 -49.69 3.22 -49.14
C ALA A 56 -50.72 3.93 -48.23
N ALA A 57 -51.67 3.17 -47.69
CA ALA A 57 -52.64 3.71 -46.74
C ALA A 57 -51.95 4.21 -45.46
N LYS A 58 -52.44 5.33 -44.93
CA LYS A 58 -51.98 5.89 -43.65
C LYS A 58 -52.12 4.86 -42.53
N ILE A 59 -51.06 4.69 -41.76
CA ILE A 59 -51.06 3.81 -40.58
C ILE A 59 -51.66 4.59 -39.41
N GLY A 60 -52.83 4.14 -38.93
CA GLY A 60 -53.55 4.82 -37.85
C GLY A 60 -52.97 4.59 -36.45
N THR A 61 -52.31 3.46 -36.22
CA THR A 61 -51.71 3.09 -34.93
C THR A 61 -50.29 2.58 -35.14
N PRO A 62 -49.29 3.04 -34.37
CA PRO A 62 -47.92 2.53 -34.46
C PRO A 62 -47.86 1.02 -34.25
N LEU A 63 -46.97 0.36 -34.99
CA LEU A 63 -46.77 -1.08 -34.88
C LEU A 63 -45.68 -1.38 -33.86
N ALA A 64 -45.87 -2.45 -33.08
CA ALA A 64 -44.83 -3.01 -32.20
C ALA A 64 -43.66 -3.60 -33.00
N THR A 65 -43.98 -4.26 -34.12
CA THR A 65 -43.03 -4.92 -35.02
C THR A 65 -43.23 -4.43 -36.46
N PRO A 66 -42.93 -3.14 -36.77
CA PRO A 66 -43.10 -2.61 -38.11
C PRO A 66 -42.14 -3.30 -39.10
N LYS A 67 -42.59 -3.52 -40.34
CA LYS A 67 -41.73 -3.99 -41.44
C LYS A 67 -40.99 -2.85 -42.16
N ASN A 68 -41.42 -1.60 -41.96
CA ASN A 68 -40.90 -0.43 -42.66
C ASN A 68 -40.40 0.60 -41.65
N TYR A 69 -39.09 0.61 -41.39
CA TYR A 69 -38.47 1.49 -40.40
C TYR A 69 -36.96 1.69 -40.65
N PHE A 70 -36.38 2.70 -40.01
CA PHE A 70 -34.94 2.79 -39.83
C PHE A 70 -34.58 3.04 -38.36
N GLN A 71 -33.33 2.79 -37.99
CA GLN A 71 -32.84 3.05 -36.63
C GLN A 71 -31.49 3.74 -36.61
N LEU A 72 -31.28 4.52 -35.57
CA LEU A 72 -30.01 5.13 -35.19
C LEU A 72 -29.77 4.91 -33.70
N SER A 73 -28.50 4.98 -33.29
CA SER A 73 -28.13 4.96 -31.89
C SER A 73 -27.67 6.34 -31.43
N PHE A 74 -27.94 6.68 -30.17
CA PHE A 74 -27.53 7.94 -29.57
C PHE A 74 -27.26 7.82 -28.07
N PRO A 75 -26.35 8.62 -27.51
CA PRO A 75 -26.13 8.68 -26.07
C PRO A 75 -27.17 9.58 -25.37
N ALA A 76 -27.70 9.15 -24.21
CA ALA A 76 -28.49 10.01 -23.33
C ALA A 76 -28.31 9.65 -21.84
N TYR A 77 -28.51 10.65 -20.97
CA TYR A 77 -28.54 10.48 -19.53
C TYR A 77 -29.92 10.01 -19.07
N SER A 78 -29.94 9.13 -18.06
CA SER A 78 -31.17 8.76 -17.36
C SER A 78 -31.80 9.98 -16.68
N GLY A 79 -33.14 10.04 -16.70
CA GLY A 79 -33.91 11.06 -15.96
C GLY A 79 -33.75 12.50 -16.44
N LYS A 80 -32.95 12.77 -17.48
CA LYS A 80 -32.81 14.10 -18.09
C LYS A 80 -33.90 14.29 -19.14
N ALA A 81 -34.51 15.47 -19.17
CA ALA A 81 -35.47 15.84 -20.21
C ALA A 81 -34.74 16.08 -21.54
N TYR A 82 -35.24 15.47 -22.61
CA TYR A 82 -34.81 15.73 -23.98
C TYR A 82 -36.01 16.15 -24.81
N HIS A 83 -35.94 17.31 -25.43
CA HIS A 83 -36.92 17.67 -26.45
C HIS A 83 -36.49 17.11 -27.81
N PHE A 84 -37.46 16.62 -28.56
CA PHE A 84 -37.25 15.83 -29.76
C PHE A 84 -37.68 16.60 -31.01
N TRP A 85 -36.77 16.79 -31.96
CA TRP A 85 -37.06 17.43 -33.24
C TRP A 85 -36.64 16.55 -34.42
N ILE A 86 -37.39 16.65 -35.52
CA ILE A 86 -37.02 16.14 -36.83
C ILE A 86 -37.00 17.29 -37.83
N ARG A 87 -36.01 17.30 -38.70
CA ARG A 87 -36.07 18.07 -39.94
C ARG A 87 -36.45 17.16 -41.10
N ALA A 88 -37.60 17.45 -41.71
CA ALA A 88 -38.19 16.61 -42.73
C ALA A 88 -38.71 17.42 -43.93
N ARG A 89 -38.99 16.71 -45.02
CA ARG A 89 -39.62 17.24 -46.23
C ARG A 89 -40.57 16.20 -46.80
N SER A 90 -41.82 16.59 -47.06
CA SER A 90 -42.81 15.76 -47.77
C SER A 90 -42.58 15.82 -49.28
N LEU A 91 -42.71 14.69 -49.97
CA LEU A 91 -42.73 14.67 -51.44
C LEU A 91 -43.86 15.58 -51.98
N ASN A 92 -43.53 16.40 -52.98
CA ASN A 92 -44.46 17.35 -53.62
C ASN A 92 -45.18 18.30 -52.66
N ASN A 93 -44.63 18.55 -51.47
CA ASN A 93 -45.26 19.40 -50.45
C ASN A 93 -46.66 18.90 -50.01
N ALA A 94 -46.92 17.59 -50.11
CA ALA A 94 -48.23 16.99 -49.86
C ALA A 94 -48.44 16.64 -48.37
N THR A 95 -49.60 17.03 -47.83
CA THR A 95 -50.04 16.68 -46.46
C THR A 95 -50.37 15.20 -46.29
N SER A 96 -50.47 14.44 -47.39
CA SER A 96 -50.63 12.98 -47.37
C SER A 96 -49.31 12.23 -47.18
N ASN A 97 -48.17 12.93 -47.11
CA ASN A 97 -46.83 12.37 -47.14
C ASN A 97 -45.91 13.01 -46.10
N ASP A 98 -46.47 13.39 -44.95
CA ASP A 98 -45.90 14.40 -44.07
C ASP A 98 -45.61 13.91 -42.64
N SER A 99 -45.88 12.63 -42.35
CA SER A 99 -45.83 12.13 -40.97
C SER A 99 -45.16 10.77 -40.78
N VAL A 100 -44.58 10.59 -39.59
CA VAL A 100 -43.94 9.36 -39.11
C VAL A 100 -44.29 9.08 -37.65
N TYR A 101 -44.03 7.84 -37.22
CA TYR A 101 -44.04 7.45 -35.82
C TYR A 101 -42.63 7.17 -35.33
N VAL A 102 -42.31 7.64 -34.13
CA VAL A 102 -40.98 7.51 -33.54
C VAL A 102 -41.03 6.77 -32.21
N GLN A 103 -40.16 5.78 -32.05
CA GLN A 103 -40.03 4.98 -30.85
C GLN A 103 -38.60 4.99 -30.34
N PHE A 104 -38.41 4.73 -29.04
CA PHE A 104 -37.09 4.64 -28.41
C PHE A 104 -36.92 3.33 -27.62
N SER A 105 -35.70 2.92 -27.35
CA SER A 105 -35.40 1.66 -26.66
C SER A 105 -36.01 1.55 -25.24
N ASP A 106 -35.88 2.59 -24.42
CA ASP A 106 -36.23 2.54 -22.98
C ASP A 106 -36.90 3.84 -22.46
N SER A 107 -37.51 4.62 -23.36
CA SER A 107 -38.07 5.93 -23.00
C SER A 107 -39.17 5.88 -21.94
N VAL A 108 -39.21 6.92 -21.11
CA VAL A 108 -40.19 7.19 -20.06
C VAL A 108 -40.66 8.65 -20.13
N ASN A 109 -41.77 8.96 -19.47
CA ASN A 109 -42.21 10.34 -19.24
C ASN A 109 -41.58 10.93 -17.97
N SER A 110 -41.94 12.16 -17.61
CA SER A 110 -41.43 12.85 -16.41
C SER A 110 -41.77 12.15 -15.08
N SER A 111 -42.76 11.26 -15.08
CA SER A 111 -43.16 10.43 -13.93
C SER A 111 -42.53 9.03 -13.95
N ASN A 112 -41.54 8.79 -14.83
CA ASN A 112 -40.88 7.50 -15.02
C ASN A 112 -41.79 6.37 -15.52
N THR A 113 -42.92 6.70 -16.15
CA THR A 113 -43.81 5.74 -16.82
C THR A 113 -43.33 5.50 -18.26
N ALA A 114 -43.26 4.24 -18.69
CA ALA A 114 -42.86 3.86 -20.04
C ALA A 114 -43.77 4.50 -21.11
N VAL A 115 -43.17 5.16 -22.10
CA VAL A 115 -43.86 5.78 -23.25
C VAL A 115 -43.03 5.60 -24.51
N TYR A 116 -43.69 5.49 -25.68
CA TYR A 116 -43.04 5.46 -27.00
C TYR A 116 -41.96 4.39 -27.17
N ARG A 117 -42.08 3.24 -26.50
CA ARG A 117 -41.03 2.22 -26.51
C ARG A 117 -41.08 1.35 -27.75
N ILE A 118 -39.91 1.02 -28.29
CA ILE A 118 -39.71 0.01 -29.31
C ILE A 118 -40.33 -1.31 -28.84
N GLY A 119 -41.08 -1.98 -29.72
CA GLY A 119 -41.81 -3.21 -29.37
C GLY A 119 -43.21 -2.99 -28.80
N THR A 120 -43.70 -1.74 -28.77
CA THR A 120 -45.06 -1.40 -28.32
C THR A 120 -45.87 -0.73 -29.43
N THR A 121 -47.18 -0.57 -29.23
CA THR A 121 -48.05 0.24 -30.11
C THR A 121 -48.07 1.73 -29.72
N SER A 122 -47.16 2.16 -28.84
CA SER A 122 -46.95 3.55 -28.46
C SER A 122 -45.78 4.14 -29.25
N ALA A 123 -45.97 5.31 -29.85
CA ALA A 123 -44.92 6.07 -30.53
C ALA A 123 -45.25 7.56 -30.50
N ALA A 124 -44.22 8.41 -30.55
CA ALA A 124 -44.36 9.83 -30.72
C ALA A 124 -44.79 10.11 -32.19
N PRO A 125 -45.97 10.68 -32.43
CA PRO A 125 -46.35 11.11 -33.78
C PRO A 125 -45.56 12.38 -34.12
N VAL A 126 -44.99 12.43 -35.33
CA VAL A 126 -44.39 13.64 -35.87
C VAL A 126 -45.11 13.96 -37.16
N VAL A 127 -45.59 15.20 -37.28
CA VAL A 127 -46.35 15.68 -38.44
C VAL A 127 -45.73 16.99 -38.89
N LEU A 128 -45.37 17.08 -40.17
CA LEU A 128 -44.73 18.27 -40.72
C LEU A 128 -45.74 19.41 -40.91
N GLN A 129 -47.02 19.09 -41.19
CA GLN A 129 -48.10 20.06 -41.24
C GLN A 129 -48.26 20.80 -39.91
N ALA A 130 -48.25 22.13 -39.95
CA ALA A 130 -48.65 22.97 -38.84
C ALA A 130 -50.17 22.93 -38.65
N CYS A 131 -50.64 23.06 -37.41
CA CYS A 131 -52.06 22.96 -37.14
C CYS A 131 -52.88 24.21 -37.54
N SER A 132 -52.21 25.34 -37.79
CA SER A 132 -52.78 26.53 -38.42
C SER A 132 -51.68 27.28 -39.21
N GLY A 133 -52.02 27.86 -40.36
CA GLY A 133 -51.07 28.56 -41.23
C GLY A 133 -50.20 27.66 -42.12
N ALA A 134 -49.33 28.32 -42.93
CA ALA A 134 -48.40 27.86 -43.97
C ALA A 134 -48.57 26.44 -44.57
N ALA A 135 -48.72 26.39 -45.90
CA ALA A 135 -48.58 25.15 -46.66
C ALA A 135 -47.21 24.50 -46.39
N ILE A 136 -47.18 23.16 -46.28
CA ILE A 136 -45.92 22.42 -46.18
C ILE A 136 -45.04 22.84 -47.36
N GLN A 137 -43.79 23.22 -47.11
CA GLN A 137 -42.90 23.64 -48.18
C GLN A 137 -41.44 23.36 -47.82
N GLY A 138 -40.76 22.59 -48.67
CA GLY A 138 -39.33 22.32 -48.51
C GLY A 138 -38.99 21.61 -47.21
N TRP A 139 -37.78 21.83 -46.70
CA TRP A 139 -37.34 21.30 -45.41
C TRP A 139 -37.96 22.09 -44.25
N GLY A 140 -38.35 21.40 -43.19
CA GLY A 140 -38.93 22.04 -42.01
C GLY A 140 -38.65 21.27 -40.73
N TRP A 141 -38.44 22.00 -39.64
CA TRP A 141 -38.33 21.43 -38.29
C TRP A 141 -39.71 21.27 -37.66
N THR A 142 -39.95 20.09 -37.10
CA THR A 142 -41.16 19.76 -36.34
C THR A 142 -40.81 18.82 -35.18
N ASP A 143 -41.67 18.72 -34.16
CA ASP A 143 -41.50 17.86 -32.99
C ASP A 143 -42.66 16.86 -32.86
N ASN A 144 -42.78 16.26 -31.68
CA ASN A 144 -43.87 15.35 -31.32
C ASN A 144 -45.13 16.05 -30.78
N GLY A 145 -45.28 17.36 -31.01
CA GLY A 145 -46.42 18.16 -30.60
C GLY A 145 -47.35 18.50 -31.77
N TRP A 146 -48.64 18.63 -31.48
CA TRP A 146 -49.63 19.19 -32.42
C TRP A 146 -50.18 20.48 -31.81
N CYS A 147 -50.10 21.60 -32.55
CA CYS A 147 -50.45 22.95 -32.07
C CYS A 147 -49.63 23.49 -30.89
N GLY A 148 -48.45 22.95 -30.62
CA GLY A 148 -47.61 23.41 -29.52
C GLY A 148 -46.39 22.51 -29.35
N LEU A 149 -45.51 22.89 -28.43
CA LEU A 149 -44.31 22.13 -28.10
C LEU A 149 -44.69 20.73 -27.59
N GLY A 150 -44.12 19.71 -28.20
CA GLY A 150 -44.33 18.32 -27.79
C GLY A 150 -43.79 18.01 -26.40
N SER A 151 -44.21 16.88 -25.83
CA SER A 151 -43.72 16.45 -24.51
C SER A 151 -42.28 15.96 -24.59
N ALA A 152 -41.45 16.41 -23.63
CA ALA A 152 -40.09 15.95 -23.48
C ALA A 152 -40.02 14.42 -23.24
N ILE A 153 -38.97 13.81 -23.77
CA ILE A 153 -38.65 12.39 -23.63
C ILE A 153 -37.57 12.23 -22.56
N TYR A 154 -37.73 11.22 -21.71
CA TYR A 154 -36.76 10.83 -20.70
C TYR A 154 -36.31 9.39 -20.97
N PHE A 155 -35.15 9.01 -20.44
CA PHE A 155 -34.62 7.65 -20.58
C PHE A 155 -34.43 7.00 -19.20
N GLN A 156 -34.67 5.70 -19.12
CA GLN A 156 -34.56 4.96 -17.86
C GLN A 156 -33.10 4.75 -17.47
N THR A 157 -32.21 4.55 -18.45
CA THR A 157 -30.79 4.28 -18.21
C THR A 157 -29.88 5.35 -18.84
N THR A 158 -28.71 5.59 -18.23
CA THR A 158 -27.65 6.40 -18.84
C THR A 158 -26.84 5.49 -19.76
N GLY A 159 -26.73 5.83 -21.04
CA GLY A 159 -26.00 4.99 -21.98
C GLY A 159 -26.40 5.24 -23.43
N THR A 160 -26.12 4.24 -24.27
CA THR A 160 -26.51 4.23 -25.68
C THR A 160 -27.94 3.72 -25.83
N HIS A 161 -28.77 4.53 -26.48
CA HIS A 161 -30.16 4.27 -26.78
C HIS A 161 -30.39 4.11 -28.27
N THR A 162 -31.52 3.53 -28.64
CA THR A 162 -31.95 3.39 -30.03
C THR A 162 -33.16 4.26 -30.28
N ILE A 163 -33.13 5.04 -31.37
CA ILE A 163 -34.33 5.66 -31.96
C ILE A 163 -34.74 4.83 -33.18
N ARG A 164 -36.03 4.53 -33.28
CA ARG A 164 -36.66 3.87 -34.43
C ARG A 164 -37.70 4.80 -35.02
N VAL A 165 -37.58 5.08 -36.31
CA VAL A 165 -38.59 5.82 -37.07
C VAL A 165 -39.31 4.84 -37.98
N GLN A 166 -40.63 4.73 -37.85
CA GLN A 166 -41.48 3.91 -38.69
C GLN A 166 -42.44 4.79 -39.50
N THR A 167 -42.80 4.33 -40.68
CA THR A 167 -43.70 5.05 -41.59
C THR A 167 -45.07 5.25 -40.93
N ARG A 168 -45.64 6.46 -41.05
CA ARG A 168 -47.07 6.71 -40.77
C ARG A 168 -47.78 7.02 -42.09
N GLU A 169 -47.17 7.88 -42.88
CA GLU A 169 -47.45 8.10 -44.30
C GLU A 169 -46.15 7.92 -45.09
N ASP A 170 -46.27 7.41 -46.32
CA ASP A 170 -45.12 7.23 -47.20
C ASP A 170 -44.71 8.57 -47.85
N GLY A 171 -43.63 8.62 -48.63
CA GLY A 171 -43.22 9.87 -49.31
C GLY A 171 -42.49 10.92 -48.47
N LEU A 172 -42.24 10.69 -47.17
CA LEU A 172 -41.46 11.60 -46.32
C LEU A 172 -39.95 11.35 -46.47
N SER A 173 -39.17 12.44 -46.49
CA SER A 173 -37.71 12.40 -46.35
C SER A 173 -37.27 13.12 -45.07
N ILE A 174 -36.25 12.58 -44.40
CA ILE A 174 -35.68 13.12 -43.15
C ILE A 174 -34.16 13.27 -43.34
N ASP A 175 -33.60 14.42 -43.01
CA ASP A 175 -32.15 14.63 -43.03
C ASP A 175 -31.54 14.70 -41.63
N GLN A 176 -32.23 15.32 -40.67
CA GLN A 176 -31.74 15.50 -39.29
C GLN A 176 -32.75 15.09 -38.23
N ILE A 177 -32.22 14.55 -37.14
CA ILE A 177 -32.96 14.27 -35.90
C ILE A 177 -32.17 14.88 -34.74
N VAL A 178 -32.85 15.60 -33.85
CA VAL A 178 -32.25 16.26 -32.69
C VAL A 178 -32.94 15.80 -31.41
N LEU A 179 -32.15 15.43 -30.40
CA LEU A 179 -32.59 15.26 -29.03
C LEU A 179 -31.81 16.24 -28.17
N SER A 180 -32.46 17.32 -27.75
CA SER A 180 -31.81 18.41 -27.04
C SER A 180 -32.26 18.50 -25.60
N PRO A 181 -31.33 18.38 -24.63
CA PRO A 181 -31.64 18.62 -23.23
C PRO A 181 -31.43 20.07 -22.79
N GLN A 182 -31.08 20.98 -23.73
CA GLN A 182 -30.73 22.36 -23.39
C GLN A 182 -31.05 23.34 -24.53
N THR A 183 -30.25 23.37 -25.61
CA THR A 183 -30.30 24.45 -26.62
C THR A 183 -31.63 24.54 -27.33
N TYR A 184 -32.21 23.40 -27.66
CA TYR A 184 -33.48 23.25 -28.38
C TYR A 184 -34.53 22.59 -27.47
N LEU A 185 -34.41 22.77 -26.15
CA LEU A 185 -35.36 22.19 -25.20
C LEU A 185 -36.77 22.79 -25.35
N SER A 186 -36.86 24.06 -25.73
CA SER A 186 -38.14 24.78 -25.88
C SER A 186 -38.35 25.46 -27.24
N THR A 187 -37.33 25.44 -28.11
CA THR A 187 -37.33 26.17 -29.39
C THR A 187 -36.72 25.29 -30.48
N ALA A 188 -37.36 25.25 -31.64
CA ALA A 188 -36.87 24.48 -32.78
C ALA A 188 -35.49 24.99 -33.26
N PRO A 189 -34.63 24.12 -33.84
CA PRO A 189 -33.37 24.57 -34.41
C PRO A 189 -33.49 25.57 -35.57
N GLY A 190 -34.62 25.55 -36.27
CA GLY A 190 -34.88 26.43 -37.40
C GLY A 190 -36.36 26.56 -37.73
N LYS A 191 -36.66 26.97 -38.96
CA LYS A 191 -38.04 27.23 -39.41
C LYS A 191 -38.82 25.93 -39.62
N THR A 192 -40.14 26.04 -39.57
CA THR A 192 -41.08 24.92 -39.83
C THR A 192 -41.28 24.63 -41.31
N VAL A 193 -40.93 25.57 -42.20
CA VAL A 193 -40.96 25.43 -43.66
C VAL A 193 -39.80 26.21 -44.29
N ASN A 194 -39.37 25.80 -45.48
CA ASN A 194 -38.24 26.37 -46.23
C ASN A 194 -37.01 26.65 -45.35
N ASP A 195 -36.75 25.77 -44.39
CA ASP A 195 -35.64 25.89 -43.48
C ASP A 195 -34.32 25.64 -44.21
N ALA A 196 -33.32 26.47 -43.90
CA ALA A 196 -31.97 26.36 -44.40
C ALA A 196 -30.96 25.98 -43.31
N ILE A 197 -31.37 25.91 -42.04
CA ILE A 197 -30.47 25.66 -40.91
C ILE A 197 -30.11 24.19 -40.87
N LYS A 198 -28.82 23.91 -41.11
CA LYS A 198 -28.24 22.57 -41.01
C LYS A 198 -27.34 22.53 -39.78
N LEU A 199 -27.63 21.62 -38.86
CA LEU A 199 -26.79 21.43 -37.68
C LEU A 199 -25.62 20.49 -37.96
N ALA A 200 -24.46 20.72 -37.36
CA ALA A 200 -23.38 19.75 -37.34
C ALA A 200 -23.79 18.50 -36.52
N ALA A 201 -23.45 17.30 -37.01
CA ALA A 201 -23.67 16.07 -36.26
C ALA A 201 -22.93 16.12 -34.91
N ASN A 202 -23.61 15.70 -33.84
CA ASN A 202 -23.06 15.68 -32.49
C ASN A 202 -23.57 14.46 -31.72
N LEU A 203 -22.64 13.69 -31.16
CA LEU A 203 -22.92 12.58 -30.25
C LEU A 203 -22.18 12.88 -28.93
N PRO A 204 -22.87 13.45 -27.92
CA PRO A 204 -22.25 13.79 -26.65
C PRO A 204 -21.58 12.58 -25.98
N ALA A 205 -20.33 12.72 -25.53
CA ALA A 205 -19.72 11.74 -24.64
C ALA A 205 -20.42 11.79 -23.27
N LEU A 206 -21.01 10.69 -22.83
CA LEU A 206 -21.62 10.62 -21.51
C LEU A 206 -20.52 10.51 -20.45
N SER A 207 -20.56 11.38 -19.44
CA SER A 207 -19.72 11.24 -18.25
C SER A 207 -20.29 10.14 -17.36
N SER A 208 -19.41 9.30 -16.80
CA SER A 208 -19.78 8.28 -15.81
C SER A 208 -19.57 8.81 -14.39
N THR A 209 -20.46 8.46 -13.46
CA THR A 209 -20.21 8.69 -12.04
C THR A 209 -19.09 7.75 -11.56
N ASN A 210 -18.01 8.31 -11.02
CA ASN A 210 -16.86 7.58 -10.51
C ASN A 210 -16.53 8.05 -9.08
N VAL A 211 -16.05 7.13 -8.25
CA VAL A 211 -15.52 7.45 -6.93
C VAL A 211 -14.19 6.74 -6.73
N SER A 212 -13.25 7.39 -6.05
CA SER A 212 -12.04 6.77 -5.52
C SER A 212 -11.81 7.17 -4.06
N ILE A 213 -11.04 6.34 -3.34
CA ILE A 213 -10.73 6.54 -1.93
C ILE A 213 -9.27 6.98 -1.82
N ALA A 214 -9.02 8.06 -1.08
CA ALA A 214 -7.69 8.41 -0.60
C ALA A 214 -7.61 8.18 0.92
N THR A 215 -6.46 7.71 1.39
CA THR A 215 -6.17 7.45 2.80
C THR A 215 -4.90 8.19 3.22
N ASN A 216 -4.91 8.76 4.43
CA ASN A 216 -3.73 9.36 5.02
C ASN A 216 -3.59 8.94 6.50
N PRO A 217 -2.56 8.15 6.88
CA PRO A 217 -1.61 7.44 6.01
C PRO A 217 -2.22 6.18 5.36
N ALA A 218 -1.57 5.62 4.34
CA ALA A 218 -1.99 4.36 3.68
C ALA A 218 -1.40 3.09 4.33
N SER A 219 -0.46 3.24 5.26
CA SER A 219 0.10 2.15 6.06
C SER A 219 0.75 2.69 7.34
N GLY A 220 1.00 1.81 8.31
CA GLY A 220 1.68 2.15 9.56
C GLY A 220 1.50 1.09 10.64
N SER A 221 2.02 1.32 11.85
CA SER A 221 1.89 0.37 12.96
C SER A 221 0.61 0.61 13.76
N ALA A 222 0.05 -0.47 14.32
CA ALA A 222 -1.07 -0.36 15.25
C ALA A 222 -0.66 0.33 16.57
N PRO A 223 -1.52 1.20 17.15
CA PRO A 223 -2.78 1.68 16.58
C PRO A 223 -2.55 2.71 15.46
N LEU A 224 -3.19 2.51 14.30
CA LEU A 224 -3.09 3.40 13.16
C LEU A 224 -4.35 4.26 13.02
N TYR A 225 -4.19 5.58 13.04
CA TYR A 225 -5.27 6.54 12.78
C TYR A 225 -5.22 6.94 11.31
N VAL A 226 -6.30 6.69 10.56
CA VAL A 226 -6.38 6.96 9.13
C VAL A 226 -7.53 7.92 8.85
N SER A 227 -7.23 8.98 8.11
CA SER A 227 -8.23 9.87 7.52
C SER A 227 -8.59 9.39 6.11
N PHE A 228 -9.88 9.32 5.82
CA PHE A 228 -10.42 8.90 4.52
C PHE A 228 -11.01 10.10 3.78
N THR A 229 -10.75 10.18 2.48
CA THR A 229 -11.33 11.18 1.58
C THR A 229 -11.96 10.48 0.38
N ALA A 230 -13.23 10.80 0.09
CA ALA A 230 -13.91 10.38 -1.12
C ALA A 230 -13.67 11.39 -2.26
N ASN A 231 -12.99 10.96 -3.33
CA ASN A 231 -12.87 11.77 -4.55
C ASN A 231 -13.97 11.35 -5.52
N VAL A 232 -14.94 12.23 -5.76
CA VAL A 232 -16.14 11.91 -6.54
C VAL A 232 -16.18 12.75 -7.81
N THR A 233 -16.42 12.09 -8.95
CA THR A 233 -16.77 12.74 -10.22
C THR A 233 -18.19 12.30 -10.58
N LEU A 234 -19.09 13.25 -10.76
CA LEU A 234 -20.50 12.98 -11.02
C LEU A 234 -20.84 13.15 -12.50
N ALA A 235 -21.70 12.26 -13.01
CA ALA A 235 -22.31 12.44 -14.33
C ALA A 235 -23.29 13.62 -14.35
N SER A 236 -24.08 13.75 -13.28
CA SER A 236 -25.01 14.84 -13.01
C SER A 236 -25.42 14.82 -11.53
N GLY A 237 -25.98 15.94 -11.04
CA GLY A 237 -26.53 16.04 -9.68
C GLY A 237 -25.46 16.25 -8.59
N SER A 238 -25.81 15.86 -7.36
CA SER A 238 -24.94 15.90 -6.17
C SER A 238 -24.93 14.54 -5.46
N VAL A 239 -23.95 14.30 -4.59
CA VAL A 239 -23.93 13.10 -3.73
C VAL A 239 -24.98 13.29 -2.62
N SER A 240 -25.90 12.32 -2.49
CA SER A 240 -26.95 12.32 -1.46
C SER A 240 -26.60 11.43 -0.26
N ALA A 241 -25.72 10.43 -0.42
CA ALA A 241 -25.28 9.56 0.68
C ALA A 241 -23.88 8.97 0.47
N TYR A 242 -23.14 8.82 1.57
CA TYR A 242 -21.87 8.08 1.67
C TYR A 242 -22.08 6.87 2.61
N ASN A 243 -21.54 5.71 2.26
CA ASN A 243 -21.55 4.52 3.10
C ASN A 243 -20.16 3.88 3.09
N TRP A 244 -19.41 4.08 4.18
CA TRP A 244 -18.09 3.50 4.40
C TRP A 244 -18.19 2.21 5.20
N ASN A 245 -17.36 1.24 4.83
CA ASN A 245 -17.03 0.07 5.65
C ASN A 245 -15.50 -0.02 5.71
N PHE A 246 -14.92 0.00 6.90
CA PHE A 246 -13.47 0.06 7.09
C PHE A 246 -12.77 -1.29 7.00
N GLY A 247 -13.50 -2.39 6.79
CA GLY A 247 -12.95 -3.74 6.66
C GLY A 247 -12.61 -4.42 7.99
N ASP A 248 -12.90 -3.77 9.12
CA ASP A 248 -12.73 -4.31 10.48
C ASP A 248 -14.05 -4.44 11.26
N GLY A 249 -15.17 -4.34 10.53
CA GLY A 249 -16.53 -4.41 11.09
C GLY A 249 -17.16 -3.04 11.40
N GLN A 250 -16.38 -1.96 11.34
CA GLN A 250 -16.89 -0.60 11.61
C GLN A 250 -17.27 0.16 10.33
N THR A 251 -18.20 1.10 10.45
CA THR A 251 -18.81 1.84 9.33
C THR A 251 -18.94 3.34 9.60
N SER A 252 -19.14 4.15 8.55
CA SER A 252 -19.44 5.59 8.67
C SER A 252 -20.30 6.11 7.51
N THR A 253 -21.04 7.19 7.74
CA THR A 253 -21.83 7.90 6.72
C THR A 253 -21.30 9.31 6.42
N ALA A 254 -20.20 9.73 7.06
CA ALA A 254 -19.57 11.01 6.80
C ALA A 254 -18.88 11.03 5.42
N ALA A 255 -18.79 12.21 4.79
CA ALA A 255 -18.10 12.36 3.50
C ALA A 255 -16.57 12.10 3.63
N SER A 256 -15.98 12.53 4.75
CA SER A 256 -14.54 12.37 5.06
C SER A 256 -14.35 11.90 6.51
N PRO A 257 -14.51 10.59 6.80
CA PRO A 257 -14.35 10.08 8.16
C PRO A 257 -12.88 9.88 8.54
N SER A 258 -12.61 9.83 9.84
CA SER A 258 -11.38 9.24 10.39
C SER A 258 -11.70 7.94 11.12
N HIS A 259 -10.76 7.00 11.11
CA HIS A 259 -10.92 5.69 11.74
C HIS A 259 -9.63 5.20 12.38
N LYS A 260 -9.74 4.42 13.46
CA LYS A 260 -8.61 3.87 14.22
C LYS A 260 -8.57 2.35 14.06
N TYR A 261 -7.51 1.83 13.46
CA TYR A 261 -7.21 0.40 13.42
C TYR A 261 -6.38 0.01 14.64
N SER A 262 -6.96 -0.76 15.55
CA SER A 262 -6.31 -1.12 16.82
C SER A 262 -5.43 -2.38 16.73
N THR A 263 -5.61 -3.20 15.70
CA THR A 263 -4.86 -4.44 15.49
C THR A 263 -4.09 -4.38 14.18
N SER A 264 -2.97 -5.10 14.13
CA SER A 264 -2.27 -5.34 12.88
C SER A 264 -3.10 -6.22 11.94
N GLY A 265 -3.00 -5.98 10.64
CA GLY A 265 -3.74 -6.69 9.62
C GLY A 265 -3.77 -5.91 8.30
N ASN A 266 -4.22 -6.59 7.25
CA ASN A 266 -4.59 -5.92 6.00
C ASN A 266 -6.10 -5.69 6.02
N PHE A 267 -6.50 -4.45 5.85
CA PHE A 267 -7.90 -4.04 5.80
C PHE A 267 -8.23 -3.57 4.39
N THR A 268 -9.47 -3.81 3.95
CA THR A 268 -9.96 -3.33 2.64
C THR A 268 -11.13 -2.38 2.85
N PRO A 269 -10.88 -1.10 3.16
CA PRO A 269 -11.94 -0.12 3.25
C PRO A 269 -12.68 0.02 1.93
N THR A 270 -14.01 0.08 2.01
CA THR A 270 -14.91 0.27 0.88
C THR A 270 -15.81 1.47 1.09
N LEU A 271 -16.18 2.12 -0.01
CA LEU A 271 -17.11 3.23 -0.06
C LEU A 271 -18.15 2.98 -1.14
N LYS A 272 -19.43 3.15 -0.80
CA LYS A 272 -20.53 3.31 -1.75
C LYS A 272 -21.12 4.71 -1.65
N ILE A 273 -21.20 5.42 -2.77
CA ILE A 273 -21.92 6.69 -2.88
C ILE A 273 -23.26 6.50 -3.59
N THR A 274 -24.23 7.35 -3.26
CA THR A 274 -25.51 7.48 -3.99
C THR A 274 -25.70 8.94 -4.39
N THR A 275 -26.19 9.21 -5.60
CA THR A 275 -26.46 10.57 -6.08
C THR A 275 -27.93 10.97 -5.86
N SER A 276 -28.23 12.26 -5.97
CA SER A 276 -29.61 12.78 -5.94
C SER A 276 -30.50 12.22 -7.06
N ALA A 277 -29.90 11.73 -8.16
CA ALA A 277 -30.59 11.06 -9.25
C ALA A 277 -30.69 9.52 -9.06
N GLY A 278 -30.26 8.99 -7.90
CA GLY A 278 -30.33 7.56 -7.58
C GLY A 278 -29.21 6.69 -8.16
N ALA A 279 -28.24 7.28 -8.87
CA ALA A 279 -27.07 6.53 -9.36
C ALA A 279 -26.14 6.14 -8.21
N THR A 280 -25.44 5.02 -8.33
CA THR A 280 -24.47 4.57 -7.31
C THR A 280 -23.10 4.28 -7.93
N ALA A 281 -22.05 4.49 -7.15
CA ALA A 281 -20.68 4.12 -7.50
C ALA A 281 -19.94 3.59 -6.26
N ASN A 282 -18.98 2.69 -6.47
CA ASN A 282 -18.24 2.02 -5.39
C ASN A 282 -16.74 2.16 -5.59
N ALA A 283 -15.99 2.20 -4.48
CA ALA A 283 -14.53 2.14 -4.47
C ALA A 283 -14.03 1.30 -3.30
N SER A 284 -12.80 0.81 -3.43
CA SER A 284 -12.07 0.12 -2.36
C SER A 284 -10.59 0.49 -2.41
N THR A 285 -9.91 0.43 -1.27
CA THR A 285 -8.45 0.57 -1.18
C THR A 285 -7.88 -0.46 -0.21
N LEU A 286 -6.58 -0.73 -0.29
CA LEU A 286 -5.88 -1.60 0.66
C LEU A 286 -5.17 -0.73 1.70
N LEU A 287 -5.30 -1.10 2.97
CA LEU A 287 -4.60 -0.49 4.09
C LEU A 287 -3.82 -1.57 4.85
N SER A 288 -2.50 -1.38 4.99
CA SER A 288 -1.63 -2.31 5.71
C SER A 288 -1.27 -1.76 7.09
N VAL A 289 -1.72 -2.44 8.15
CA VAL A 289 -1.38 -2.10 9.53
C VAL A 289 -0.40 -3.14 10.09
N SER A 290 0.83 -2.75 10.37
CA SER A 290 1.85 -3.61 10.97
C SER A 290 1.68 -3.73 12.49
N GLY A 291 2.19 -4.81 13.07
CA GLY A 291 2.34 -4.91 14.53
C GLY A 291 3.35 -3.88 15.04
N SER A 292 3.16 -3.40 16.27
CA SER A 292 4.18 -2.58 16.95
C SER A 292 5.43 -3.44 17.17
N SER A 293 6.61 -3.00 16.72
CA SER A 293 7.88 -3.73 16.95
C SER A 293 8.24 -3.67 18.44
N SER A 294 7.94 -4.75 19.16
CA SER A 294 8.36 -4.87 20.56
C SER A 294 9.89 -4.93 20.61
N SER A 295 10.53 -3.99 21.31
CA SER A 295 11.98 -4.07 21.56
C SER A 295 12.26 -4.68 22.94
N VAL A 296 13.38 -5.41 23.06
CA VAL A 296 13.78 -6.09 24.29
C VAL A 296 15.18 -5.64 24.67
N LYS A 297 15.39 -5.29 25.95
CA LYS A 297 16.73 -4.96 26.45
C LYS A 297 17.53 -6.24 26.71
N LEU A 298 18.81 -6.19 26.40
CA LEU A 298 19.73 -7.30 26.57
C LEU A 298 21.07 -6.79 27.10
N ARG A 299 21.36 -6.99 28.38
CA ARG A 299 22.66 -6.70 28.99
C ARG A 299 23.59 -7.90 28.86
N VAL A 300 24.70 -7.73 28.16
CA VAL A 300 25.76 -8.72 28.04
C VAL A 300 26.86 -8.36 29.01
N MET A 301 27.34 -9.34 29.78
CA MET A 301 28.52 -9.23 30.62
C MET A 301 29.63 -10.10 30.07
N GLU A 302 30.83 -9.55 30.01
CA GLU A 302 32.08 -10.29 29.85
C GLU A 302 32.74 -10.36 31.23
N ALA A 303 33.21 -11.56 31.60
CA ALA A 303 33.95 -11.78 32.83
C ALA A 303 34.94 -12.95 32.71
N ASN A 304 36.24 -12.66 32.55
CA ASN A 304 37.28 -13.60 32.89
C ASN A 304 37.38 -13.75 34.43
N ILE A 305 37.10 -14.94 34.96
CA ILE A 305 37.07 -15.20 36.41
C ILE A 305 38.36 -15.79 36.97
N PHE A 306 39.44 -15.88 36.17
CA PHE A 306 40.77 -16.32 36.55
C PHE A 306 40.83 -17.68 37.27
N TYR A 307 41.19 -18.75 36.56
CA TYR A 307 41.28 -20.12 37.11
C TYR A 307 40.14 -20.50 38.07
N GLY A 308 38.89 -20.36 37.62
CA GLY A 308 37.70 -20.79 38.34
C GLY A 308 37.31 -19.92 39.53
N GLY A 309 37.52 -18.60 39.45
CA GLY A 309 37.05 -17.65 40.47
C GLY A 309 38.13 -17.18 41.45
N ARG A 310 39.40 -17.25 41.05
CA ARG A 310 40.52 -16.85 41.90
C ARG A 310 40.63 -15.33 41.91
N GLY A 311 40.60 -14.74 43.10
CA GLY A 311 40.69 -13.29 43.26
C GLY A 311 42.12 -12.79 43.32
N THR A 312 42.28 -11.47 43.42
CA THR A 312 43.60 -10.85 43.67
C THR A 312 44.14 -11.11 45.08
N ASP A 313 43.33 -11.72 45.95
CA ASP A 313 43.72 -12.32 47.23
C ASP A 313 44.25 -13.76 47.07
N ASN A 314 44.29 -14.29 45.85
CA ASN A 314 44.66 -15.67 45.50
C ASN A 314 43.72 -16.73 46.10
N ILE A 315 42.49 -16.35 46.48
CA ILE A 315 41.44 -17.23 47.00
C ILE A 315 40.43 -17.53 45.89
N ILE A 316 40.15 -18.81 45.66
CA ILE A 316 39.06 -19.28 44.78
C ILE A 316 37.72 -19.10 45.52
N ASN A 317 36.81 -18.30 44.97
CA ASN A 317 35.52 -18.01 45.61
C ASN A 317 34.38 -17.77 44.60
N LEU A 318 33.77 -18.85 44.13
CA LEU A 318 32.62 -18.78 43.20
C LEU A 318 31.39 -18.06 43.77
N THR A 319 31.24 -17.99 45.11
CA THR A 319 30.15 -17.22 45.73
C THR A 319 30.35 -15.72 45.53
N ARG A 320 31.60 -15.25 45.54
CA ARG A 320 31.97 -13.86 45.24
C ARG A 320 31.68 -13.54 43.77
N ASP A 321 32.00 -14.45 42.85
CA ASP A 321 31.71 -14.26 41.42
C ASP A 321 30.20 -14.23 41.16
N ALA A 322 29.45 -15.19 41.73
CA ALA A 322 27.99 -15.21 41.64
C ALA A 322 27.34 -13.95 42.23
N ALA A 323 27.89 -13.41 43.33
CA ALA A 323 27.42 -12.15 43.91
C ALA A 323 27.68 -10.96 42.97
N TRP A 324 28.82 -10.93 42.26
CA TRP A 324 29.10 -9.89 41.26
C TRP A 324 28.21 -10.01 40.02
N ILE A 325 27.97 -11.22 39.52
CA ILE A 325 27.00 -11.45 38.43
C ILE A 325 25.62 -10.93 38.86
N ALA A 326 25.14 -11.28 40.05
CA ALA A 326 23.86 -10.78 40.56
C ALA A 326 23.85 -9.24 40.69
N LYS A 327 24.93 -8.64 41.22
CA LYS A 327 25.06 -7.19 41.39
C LYS A 327 25.09 -6.42 40.06
N MET A 328 25.76 -6.97 39.04
CA MET A 328 25.84 -6.36 37.70
C MET A 328 24.55 -6.56 36.90
N ASN A 329 23.70 -7.50 37.32
CA ASN A 329 22.40 -7.81 36.73
C ASN A 329 22.42 -7.96 35.19
N PRO A 330 23.30 -8.79 34.62
CA PRO A 330 23.32 -9.07 33.19
C PRO A 330 22.19 -10.02 32.80
N ASP A 331 21.87 -10.08 31.52
CA ASP A 331 20.94 -11.06 30.96
C ASP A 331 21.67 -12.25 30.32
N VAL A 332 22.91 -12.02 29.89
CA VAL A 332 23.82 -13.03 29.36
C VAL A 332 25.23 -12.74 29.87
N VAL A 333 25.98 -13.78 30.24
CA VAL A 333 27.37 -13.66 30.69
C VAL A 333 28.25 -14.58 29.86
N SER A 334 29.37 -14.06 29.36
CA SER A 334 30.51 -14.84 28.89
C SER A 334 31.51 -14.96 30.03
N LEU A 335 31.73 -16.18 30.51
CA LEU A 335 32.67 -16.48 31.58
C LEU A 335 33.90 -17.20 31.01
N ILE A 336 35.08 -16.67 31.32
CA ILE A 336 36.37 -17.19 30.83
C ILE A 336 37.18 -17.80 31.99
N GLU A 337 38.01 -18.80 31.66
CA GLU A 337 38.80 -19.59 32.62
C GLU A 337 37.96 -20.33 33.68
N VAL A 338 36.82 -20.87 33.28
CA VAL A 338 35.97 -21.71 34.14
C VAL A 338 36.62 -23.08 34.32
N LEU A 339 36.78 -23.55 35.55
CA LEU A 339 37.32 -24.89 35.86
C LEU A 339 36.18 -25.92 36.07
N GLY A 340 35.99 -26.81 35.11
CA GLY A 340 35.14 -28.00 35.19
C GLY A 340 35.66 -29.05 36.18
N GLY A 341 34.76 -29.86 36.73
CA GLY A 341 35.03 -30.78 37.86
C GLY A 341 34.43 -30.25 39.16
N SER A 342 35.21 -30.14 40.24
CA SER A 342 34.75 -29.68 41.57
C SER A 342 34.24 -28.23 41.62
N ASN A 343 34.43 -27.45 40.55
CA ASN A 343 33.91 -26.08 40.32
C ASN A 343 32.93 -26.05 39.13
N ASP A 344 32.10 -27.10 39.01
CA ASP A 344 31.15 -27.37 37.92
C ASP A 344 30.42 -26.11 37.41
N PRO A 345 30.36 -25.87 36.08
CA PRO A 345 29.37 -24.97 35.46
C PRO A 345 27.98 -25.03 36.11
N GLN A 346 27.54 -26.21 36.53
CA GLN A 346 26.30 -26.40 37.28
C GLN A 346 26.32 -25.75 38.67
N THR A 347 27.43 -25.83 39.42
CA THR A 347 27.60 -25.20 40.73
C THR A 347 27.54 -23.68 40.63
N LEU A 348 28.29 -23.08 39.68
CA LEU A 348 28.24 -21.64 39.48
C LEU A 348 26.83 -21.20 39.02
N THR A 349 26.20 -21.93 38.10
CA THR A 349 24.81 -21.67 37.69
C THR A 349 23.85 -21.71 38.89
N SER A 350 24.02 -22.68 39.80
CA SER A 350 23.20 -22.84 40.99
C SER A 350 23.40 -21.70 41.99
N LEU A 351 24.65 -21.26 42.21
CA LEU A 351 24.96 -20.10 43.03
C LEU A 351 24.37 -18.82 42.45
N VAL A 352 24.50 -18.60 41.14
CA VAL A 352 23.90 -17.43 40.47
C VAL A 352 22.39 -17.46 40.62
N LYS A 353 21.73 -18.60 40.36
CA LYS A 353 20.28 -18.78 40.61
C LYS A 353 19.90 -18.46 42.06
N GLN A 354 20.69 -18.90 43.04
CA GLN A 354 20.45 -18.59 44.45
C GLN A 354 20.57 -17.08 44.73
N LYS A 355 21.55 -16.39 44.14
CA LYS A 355 21.77 -14.95 44.34
C LYS A 355 20.73 -14.08 43.62
N THR A 356 20.23 -14.51 42.46
CA THR A 356 19.29 -13.71 41.64
C THR A 356 17.83 -14.09 41.81
N GLY A 357 17.53 -15.27 42.36
CA GLY A 357 16.17 -15.78 42.54
C GLY A 357 15.46 -16.18 41.24
N ILE A 358 16.19 -16.34 40.13
CA ILE A 358 15.64 -16.66 38.80
C ILE A 358 16.40 -17.80 38.15
N THR A 359 15.77 -18.49 37.19
CA THR A 359 16.41 -19.56 36.43
C THR A 359 17.47 -19.00 35.49
N TRP A 360 18.60 -19.72 35.42
CA TRP A 360 19.68 -19.47 34.47
C TRP A 360 19.94 -20.74 33.66
N TYR A 361 20.16 -20.55 32.37
CA TYR A 361 20.58 -21.57 31.42
C TYR A 361 22.09 -21.44 31.21
N TYR A 362 22.76 -22.54 30.90
CA TYR A 362 24.19 -22.50 30.59
C TYR A 362 24.58 -23.37 29.40
N SER A 363 25.69 -22.99 28.77
CA SER A 363 26.42 -23.80 27.79
C SER A 363 27.90 -23.67 28.11
N TYR A 364 28.62 -24.80 28.15
CA TYR A 364 30.04 -24.83 28.49
C TYR A 364 30.83 -25.50 27.36
N ALA A 365 32.00 -24.94 27.05
CA ALA A 365 32.95 -25.54 26.12
C ALA A 365 34.34 -25.61 26.80
N PRO A 366 34.92 -26.82 26.96
CA PRO A 366 36.27 -26.95 27.49
C PRO A 366 37.29 -26.43 26.46
N LYS A 367 38.51 -26.06 26.88
CA LYS A 367 39.60 -25.63 25.98
C LYS A 367 39.86 -26.62 24.85
N TYR A 368 39.81 -27.90 25.17
CA TYR A 368 39.84 -29.04 24.27
C TYR A 368 39.12 -30.22 24.94
N PRO A 369 38.69 -31.25 24.18
CA PRO A 369 38.03 -32.42 24.75
C PRO A 369 38.83 -33.02 25.92
N GLY A 370 38.20 -33.12 27.10
CA GLY A 370 38.80 -33.65 28.32
C GLY A 370 39.53 -32.63 29.20
N CYS A 371 39.74 -31.39 28.75
CA CYS A 371 40.26 -30.32 29.61
C CYS A 371 39.18 -29.84 30.59
N PRO A 372 39.48 -29.70 31.90
CA PRO A 372 38.54 -29.09 32.82
C PRO A 372 38.42 -27.57 32.61
N GLU A 373 39.46 -26.88 32.14
CA GLU A 373 39.36 -25.44 31.93
C GLU A 373 38.61 -25.13 30.62
N GLY A 374 37.75 -24.11 30.63
CA GLY A 374 36.97 -23.72 29.45
C GLY A 374 36.29 -22.36 29.56
N VAL A 375 35.33 -22.15 28.66
CA VAL A 375 34.47 -20.97 28.60
C VAL A 375 33.02 -21.36 28.80
N MET A 376 32.22 -20.46 29.36
CA MET A 376 30.83 -20.72 29.69
C MET A 376 29.94 -19.54 29.33
N ILE A 377 28.80 -19.84 28.69
CA ILE A 377 27.70 -18.89 28.49
C ILE A 377 26.68 -19.14 29.61
N LEU A 378 26.34 -18.11 30.37
CA LEU A 378 25.17 -18.09 31.26
C LEU A 378 24.10 -17.17 30.67
N SER A 379 22.83 -17.55 30.72
CA SER A 379 21.74 -16.70 30.24
C SER A 379 20.47 -16.81 31.08
N LYS A 380 19.79 -15.66 31.30
CA LYS A 380 18.40 -15.62 31.78
C LYS A 380 17.42 -16.11 30.71
N TRP A 381 17.80 -15.98 29.44
CA TRP A 381 16.99 -16.36 28.30
C TRP A 381 17.21 -17.84 27.94
N PRO A 382 16.16 -18.58 27.54
CA PRO A 382 16.32 -19.97 27.15
C PRO A 382 17.34 -20.15 26.02
N ILE A 383 18.25 -21.12 26.18
CA ILE A 383 19.13 -21.59 25.12
C ILE A 383 18.35 -22.59 24.27
N VAL A 384 18.18 -22.28 22.99
CA VAL A 384 17.41 -23.12 22.07
C VAL A 384 18.30 -24.13 21.35
N SER A 385 19.53 -23.75 21.07
CA SER A 385 20.56 -24.63 20.52
C SER A 385 21.92 -24.14 20.98
N SER A 386 22.87 -25.06 21.09
CA SER A 386 24.25 -24.75 21.39
C SER A 386 25.19 -25.51 20.46
N SER A 387 26.40 -24.98 20.32
CA SER A 387 27.48 -25.57 19.55
C SER A 387 28.81 -25.19 20.18
N GLN A 388 29.88 -25.88 19.79
CA GLN A 388 31.23 -25.57 20.24
C GLN A 388 32.24 -25.77 19.11
N TYR A 389 33.33 -25.02 19.17
CA TYR A 389 34.44 -25.14 18.23
C TYR A 389 35.77 -25.02 18.97
N PHE A 390 36.66 -25.98 18.76
CA PHE A 390 38.01 -25.95 19.31
C PHE A 390 38.95 -25.34 18.25
N MET A 391 39.42 -24.13 18.52
CA MET A 391 40.38 -23.43 17.67
C MET A 391 41.76 -24.07 17.79
N LYS A 392 42.68 -23.61 16.94
CA LYS A 392 44.11 -23.92 17.12
C LYS A 392 44.57 -23.45 18.51
N TYR A 393 45.70 -23.99 18.96
CA TYR A 393 46.34 -23.62 20.22
C TYR A 393 45.48 -23.83 21.47
N GLN A 394 44.55 -24.79 21.42
CA GLN A 394 43.78 -25.25 22.58
C GLN A 394 42.84 -24.19 23.16
N MET A 395 42.25 -23.37 22.30
CA MET A 395 41.30 -22.34 22.69
C MET A 395 39.86 -22.66 22.22
N PRO A 396 38.83 -22.46 23.06
CA PRO A 396 37.47 -22.85 22.73
C PRO A 396 36.59 -21.67 22.32
N ILE A 397 35.57 -21.97 21.51
CA ILE A 397 34.40 -21.13 21.30
C ILE A 397 33.18 -21.92 21.78
N ALA A 398 32.45 -21.39 22.77
CA ALA A 398 31.08 -21.81 23.05
C ALA A 398 30.11 -20.93 22.25
N GLN A 399 29.08 -21.53 21.66
CA GLN A 399 28.00 -20.82 20.97
C GLN A 399 26.65 -21.24 21.54
N ALA A 400 25.76 -20.27 21.74
CA ALA A 400 24.36 -20.50 22.12
C ALA A 400 23.41 -19.60 21.33
N THR A 401 22.32 -20.17 20.81
CA THR A 401 21.20 -19.42 20.22
C THR A 401 20.15 -19.18 21.31
N LEU A 402 20.00 -17.92 21.72
CA LEU A 402 19.13 -17.50 22.81
C LEU A 402 17.74 -17.08 22.29
N SER A 403 16.69 -17.32 23.08
CA SER A 403 15.34 -16.75 22.84
C SER A 403 15.11 -15.52 23.71
N VAL A 404 15.52 -14.35 23.20
CA VAL A 404 15.44 -13.05 23.89
C VAL A 404 14.09 -12.39 23.59
N GLY A 405 13.15 -12.52 24.53
CA GLY A 405 11.77 -12.00 24.38
C GLY A 405 11.09 -12.45 23.07
N GLY A 406 11.27 -13.73 22.72
CA GLY A 406 10.76 -14.34 21.49
C GLY A 406 11.67 -14.19 20.27
N LYS A 407 12.74 -13.38 20.34
CA LYS A 407 13.69 -13.13 19.24
C LYS A 407 14.91 -14.02 19.36
N ARG A 408 15.53 -14.40 18.23
CA ARG A 408 16.75 -15.22 18.24
C ARG A 408 17.99 -14.34 18.27
N VAL A 409 18.94 -14.64 19.14
CA VAL A 409 20.25 -13.98 19.21
C VAL A 409 21.33 -15.06 19.31
N ASN A 410 22.34 -15.02 18.44
CA ASN A 410 23.46 -15.95 18.51
C ASN A 410 24.59 -15.34 19.35
N PHE A 411 24.88 -15.95 20.49
CA PHE A 411 25.88 -15.51 21.44
C PHE A 411 27.10 -16.44 21.43
N PHE A 412 28.30 -15.87 21.47
CA PHE A 412 29.55 -16.60 21.44
C PHE A 412 30.42 -16.17 22.63
N SER A 413 30.98 -17.15 23.33
CA SER A 413 31.97 -16.96 24.38
C SER A 413 33.28 -17.61 23.96
N THR A 414 34.41 -16.91 24.12
CA THR A 414 35.71 -17.40 23.63
C THR A 414 36.87 -16.87 24.48
N HIS A 415 37.99 -17.60 24.47
CA HIS A 415 39.27 -17.17 25.03
C HIS A 415 40.33 -17.31 23.95
N PHE A 416 41.27 -16.38 23.84
CA PHE A 416 42.41 -16.47 22.91
C PHE A 416 43.72 -16.75 23.62
N GLN A 417 44.72 -17.18 22.85
CA GLN A 417 46.00 -17.63 23.36
C GLN A 417 46.78 -16.54 24.13
N TRP A 418 47.31 -16.96 25.27
CA TRP A 418 48.33 -16.28 26.07
C TRP A 418 49.71 -16.94 25.85
N PRO A 419 50.88 -16.25 25.90
CA PRO A 419 51.14 -14.89 26.37
C PRO A 419 50.98 -13.76 25.35
N ALA A 420 51.18 -12.51 25.80
CA ALA A 420 51.11 -11.31 24.96
C ALA A 420 51.93 -11.40 23.65
N SER A 421 53.04 -12.14 23.64
CA SER A 421 53.87 -12.37 22.45
C SER A 421 53.23 -13.26 21.38
N ALA A 422 52.12 -13.95 21.68
CA ALA A 422 51.45 -14.91 20.80
C ALA A 422 50.46 -14.26 19.78
N SER A 423 50.82 -13.10 19.20
CA SER A 423 49.91 -12.39 18.26
C SER A 423 49.62 -13.21 17.00
N SER A 424 50.58 -13.99 16.49
CA SER A 424 50.38 -14.80 15.30
C SER A 424 49.36 -15.93 15.53
N GLU A 425 49.35 -16.49 16.73
CA GLU A 425 48.43 -17.51 17.19
C GLU A 425 47.02 -16.93 17.31
N ARG A 426 46.90 -15.76 17.95
CA ARG A 426 45.62 -15.04 18.08
C ARG A 426 45.04 -14.60 16.74
N GLN A 427 45.86 -14.26 15.75
CA GLN A 427 45.37 -13.98 14.40
C GLN A 427 44.76 -15.22 13.74
N ALA A 428 45.34 -16.40 13.96
CA ALA A 428 44.75 -17.65 13.47
C ALA A 428 43.42 -17.96 14.18
N GLU A 429 43.36 -17.76 15.49
CA GLU A 429 42.13 -17.90 16.30
C GLU A 429 41.05 -16.90 15.86
N ALA A 430 41.40 -15.63 15.65
CA ALA A 430 40.48 -14.60 15.14
C ALA A 430 39.83 -15.00 13.81
N ASN A 431 40.61 -15.54 12.88
CA ASN A 431 40.09 -16.05 11.61
C ASN A 431 39.13 -17.23 11.83
N GLN A 432 39.46 -18.15 12.74
CA GLN A 432 38.60 -19.29 13.06
C GLN A 432 37.30 -18.85 13.75
N LEU A 433 37.37 -17.89 14.68
CA LEU A 433 36.22 -17.29 15.35
C LEU A 433 35.26 -16.64 14.36
N VAL A 434 35.77 -15.77 13.47
CA VAL A 434 34.96 -15.10 12.45
C VAL A 434 34.34 -16.13 11.49
N SER A 435 35.11 -17.13 11.05
CA SER A 435 34.62 -18.21 10.18
C SER A 435 33.51 -19.02 10.84
N PHE A 436 33.67 -19.40 12.11
CA PHE A 436 32.67 -20.15 12.86
C PHE A 436 31.40 -19.33 13.11
N ALA A 437 31.54 -18.07 13.55
CA ALA A 437 30.40 -17.19 13.80
C ALA A 437 29.60 -16.85 12.52
N ASN A 438 30.22 -16.89 11.34
CA ASN A 438 29.55 -16.71 10.04
C ASN A 438 28.61 -17.84 9.65
N LYS A 439 28.62 -18.98 10.36
CA LYS A 439 27.68 -20.09 10.12
C LYS A 439 26.30 -19.85 10.74
N PHE A 440 26.13 -18.80 11.54
CA PHE A 440 24.92 -18.53 12.30
C PHE A 440 24.22 -17.26 11.81
N ALA A 441 22.88 -17.24 11.92
CA ALA A 441 22.05 -16.11 11.51
C ALA A 441 22.29 -14.86 12.39
N GLU A 442 21.96 -13.69 11.85
CA GLU A 442 21.97 -12.44 12.62
C GLU A 442 20.81 -12.36 13.63
N PRO A 443 20.95 -11.58 14.73
CA PRO A 443 22.15 -10.89 15.17
C PRO A 443 23.13 -11.80 15.92
N ARG A 444 24.42 -11.45 15.89
CA ARG A 444 25.52 -12.18 16.53
C ARG A 444 26.27 -11.29 17.51
N ILE A 445 26.54 -11.82 18.70
CA ILE A 445 27.30 -11.13 19.75
C ILE A 445 28.43 -12.05 20.21
N ILE A 446 29.66 -11.54 20.24
CA ILE A 446 30.85 -12.24 20.74
C ILE A 446 31.29 -11.55 22.02
N ALA A 447 31.58 -12.30 23.06
CA ALA A 447 32.21 -11.78 24.26
C ALA A 447 33.35 -12.69 24.74
N GLY A 448 34.39 -12.11 25.33
CA GLY A 448 35.45 -12.88 25.97
C GLY A 448 36.79 -12.15 26.09
N ASP A 449 37.75 -12.86 26.65
CA ASP A 449 39.14 -12.42 26.78
C ASP A 449 39.91 -12.81 25.52
N LEU A 450 40.25 -11.81 24.71
CA LEU A 450 41.00 -12.03 23.48
C LEU A 450 42.51 -11.86 23.68
N ASN A 451 42.98 -11.56 24.90
CA ASN A 451 44.38 -11.33 25.21
C ASN A 451 45.07 -10.28 24.30
N ALA A 452 44.28 -9.38 23.70
CA ALA A 452 44.73 -8.43 22.69
C ALA A 452 43.99 -7.09 22.78
N GLN A 453 44.72 -6.01 22.55
CA GLN A 453 44.17 -4.64 22.58
C GLN A 453 43.56 -4.26 21.23
N ASP A 454 42.67 -3.27 21.27
CA ASP A 454 42.22 -2.58 20.07
C ASP A 454 43.38 -2.12 19.17
N GLY A 455 43.17 -2.21 17.87
CA GLY A 455 44.17 -1.87 16.85
C GLY A 455 45.23 -2.95 16.58
N THR A 456 45.31 -4.00 17.41
CA THR A 456 46.19 -5.15 17.12
C THR A 456 45.67 -5.97 15.92
N PRO A 457 46.54 -6.66 15.17
CA PRO A 457 46.14 -7.43 13.98
C PRO A 457 45.00 -8.43 14.23
N GLU A 458 45.05 -9.14 15.36
CA GLU A 458 44.02 -10.11 15.76
C GLU A 458 42.65 -9.46 16.02
N ILE A 459 42.61 -8.29 16.66
CA ILE A 459 41.36 -7.54 16.87
C ILE A 459 40.85 -6.97 15.55
N ASN A 460 41.73 -6.45 14.70
CA ASN A 460 41.36 -5.92 13.38
C ASN A 460 40.67 -6.99 12.51
N ILE A 461 41.07 -8.27 12.62
CA ILE A 461 40.40 -9.38 11.93
C ILE A 461 38.95 -9.55 12.41
N VAL A 462 38.70 -9.53 13.71
CA VAL A 462 37.34 -9.60 14.28
C VAL A 462 36.51 -8.40 13.82
N GLU A 463 37.10 -7.20 13.87
CA GLU A 463 36.45 -5.95 13.50
C GLU A 463 36.17 -5.79 12.00
N GLN A 464 36.65 -6.70 11.14
CA GLN A 464 36.21 -6.73 9.74
C GLN A 464 34.70 -7.03 9.65
N LYS A 465 34.20 -7.93 10.51
CA LYS A 465 32.80 -8.40 10.50
C LYS A 465 31.98 -7.93 11.71
N PHE A 466 32.64 -7.49 12.77
CA PHE A 466 32.00 -7.05 13.99
C PHE A 466 32.36 -5.60 14.37
N LEU A 467 31.60 -5.01 15.27
CA LEU A 467 31.84 -3.70 15.87
C LEU A 467 32.07 -3.89 17.37
N SER A 468 33.02 -3.13 17.94
CA SER A 468 33.24 -3.08 19.38
C SER A 468 32.05 -2.39 20.06
N GLY A 469 31.40 -3.10 20.99
CA GLY A 469 30.30 -2.56 21.78
C GLY A 469 30.75 -1.42 22.69
N TRP A 470 31.96 -1.52 23.26
CA TRP A 470 32.56 -0.45 24.05
C TRP A 470 32.83 0.80 23.21
N ASN A 471 33.49 0.67 22.05
CA ASN A 471 33.78 1.82 21.19
C ASN A 471 32.50 2.46 20.62
N THR A 472 31.48 1.64 20.34
CA THR A 472 30.15 2.15 19.97
C THR A 472 29.57 2.99 21.10
N ALA A 473 29.56 2.49 22.34
CA ALA A 473 29.07 3.24 23.50
C ALA A 473 29.88 4.52 23.78
N LEU A 474 31.22 4.48 23.63
CA LEU A 474 32.08 5.67 23.70
C LEU A 474 31.67 6.72 22.67
N SER A 475 31.46 6.32 21.42
CA SER A 475 31.04 7.23 20.34
C SER A 475 29.67 7.88 20.61
N HIS A 476 28.83 7.22 21.42
CA HIS A 476 27.52 7.71 21.85
C HIS A 476 27.57 8.46 23.19
N ASN A 477 28.74 8.65 23.81
CA ASN A 477 28.89 9.20 25.17
C ASN A 477 28.09 8.44 26.24
N THR A 478 27.95 7.12 26.08
CA THR A 478 27.20 6.22 26.99
C THR A 478 28.08 5.15 27.65
N ALA A 479 29.39 5.20 27.42
CA ALA A 479 30.35 4.35 28.12
C ALA A 479 30.72 4.96 29.49
N VAL A 480 30.70 4.13 30.53
CA VAL A 480 31.00 4.53 31.91
C VAL A 480 32.07 3.63 32.51
N ALA A 481 33.02 4.19 33.23
CA ALA A 481 34.07 3.47 33.93
C ALA A 481 34.36 4.12 35.29
N TYR A 482 35.13 3.45 36.14
CA TYR A 482 35.51 4.00 37.43
C TYR A 482 36.64 5.04 37.31
N SER A 483 36.74 5.96 38.28
CA SER A 483 37.55 7.19 38.17
C SER A 483 39.02 6.97 37.81
N ASP A 484 39.65 5.92 38.34
CA ASP A 484 41.08 5.63 38.14
C ASP A 484 41.36 4.90 36.81
N ASN A 485 40.31 4.65 36.04
CA ASN A 485 40.32 3.98 34.75
C ASN A 485 39.19 4.56 33.87
N PRO A 486 39.27 5.85 33.49
CA PRO A 486 38.16 6.58 32.88
C PRO A 486 37.77 5.99 31.51
N PRO A 487 36.56 6.33 30.99
CA PRO A 487 36.12 5.88 29.67
C PRO A 487 36.99 6.45 28.54
N ASP A 488 37.71 5.57 27.84
CA ASP A 488 38.52 5.86 26.67
C ASP A 488 38.74 4.56 25.83
N PRO A 489 39.34 4.66 24.63
CA PRO A 489 39.67 3.48 23.80
C PRO A 489 40.67 2.48 24.41
N TYR A 490 41.23 2.75 25.59
CA TYR A 490 42.19 1.92 26.30
C TYR A 490 41.74 1.60 27.73
N THR A 491 40.48 1.90 28.09
CA THR A 491 39.90 1.60 29.41
C THR A 491 40.15 0.14 29.75
N ARG A 492 40.93 -0.06 30.81
CA ARG A 492 41.56 -1.34 31.08
C ARG A 492 40.57 -2.31 31.69
N THR A 493 40.61 -3.55 31.23
CA THR A 493 39.97 -4.68 31.91
C THR A 493 41.01 -5.51 32.66
N ARG A 494 42.28 -5.44 32.26
CA ARG A 494 43.43 -5.94 33.02
C ARG A 494 44.58 -4.93 32.97
N LYS A 495 45.80 -5.35 32.60
CA LYS A 495 46.92 -4.42 32.31
C LYS A 495 46.62 -3.48 31.14
N SER A 496 45.72 -3.91 30.26
CA SER A 496 45.18 -3.18 29.12
C SER A 496 43.73 -3.61 28.87
N ARG A 497 43.07 -3.06 27.84
CA ARG A 497 41.77 -3.59 27.38
C ARG A 497 42.00 -4.85 26.56
N ILE A 498 41.69 -6.02 27.13
CA ILE A 498 41.84 -7.32 26.45
C ILE A 498 40.57 -8.14 26.47
N ASP A 499 39.60 -7.73 27.28
CA ASP A 499 38.28 -8.33 27.34
C ASP A 499 37.29 -7.48 26.55
N HIS A 500 36.51 -8.13 25.70
CA HIS A 500 35.71 -7.46 24.68
C HIS A 500 34.29 -7.99 24.60
N VAL A 501 33.38 -7.13 24.15
CA VAL A 501 32.05 -7.50 23.66
C VAL A 501 31.85 -6.87 22.28
N PHE A 502 31.73 -7.72 21.26
CA PHE A 502 31.51 -7.34 19.87
C PHE A 502 30.11 -7.72 19.40
N TYR A 503 29.58 -7.01 18.40
CA TYR A 503 28.33 -7.37 17.72
C TYR A 503 28.48 -7.25 16.20
N SER A 504 27.74 -8.04 15.45
CA SER A 504 27.90 -8.15 14.00
C SER A 504 27.47 -6.88 13.26
N LYS A 505 28.27 -6.46 12.26
CA LYS A 505 27.96 -5.33 11.37
C LYS A 505 26.68 -5.51 10.55
N GLY A 506 26.29 -6.77 10.29
CA GLY A 506 25.10 -7.12 9.52
C GLY A 506 23.79 -7.11 10.34
N ALA A 507 23.84 -6.89 11.65
CA ALA A 507 22.66 -6.87 12.49
C ALA A 507 21.85 -5.58 12.26
N THR A 508 20.67 -5.70 11.65
CA THR A 508 19.71 -4.58 11.47
C THR A 508 18.72 -4.45 12.63
N ASN A 509 18.65 -5.47 13.49
CA ASN A 509 17.72 -5.59 14.61
C ASN A 509 18.42 -5.64 15.99
N LEU A 510 19.61 -5.04 16.10
CA LEU A 510 20.38 -4.93 17.33
C LEU A 510 21.07 -3.56 17.41
N SER A 511 20.99 -2.87 18.55
CA SER A 511 21.71 -1.60 18.77
C SER A 511 22.34 -1.53 20.16
N VAL A 512 23.52 -0.92 20.27
CA VAL A 512 24.20 -0.65 21.55
C VAL A 512 23.61 0.62 22.19
N THR A 513 23.32 0.55 23.48
CA THR A 513 22.72 1.64 24.26
C THR A 513 23.61 2.17 25.39
N ALA A 514 24.49 1.34 25.95
CA ALA A 514 25.48 1.75 26.95
C ALA A 514 26.57 0.69 27.09
N ALA A 515 27.69 1.05 27.72
CA ALA A 515 28.70 0.09 28.17
C ALA A 515 29.27 0.50 29.53
N LYS A 516 29.74 -0.46 30.32
CA LYS A 516 30.25 -0.19 31.67
C LYS A 516 31.43 -1.08 32.07
N VAL A 517 32.47 -0.47 32.64
CA VAL A 517 33.57 -1.13 33.36
C VAL A 517 33.52 -0.66 34.82
N PRO A 518 32.83 -1.37 35.74
CA PRO A 518 32.69 -0.94 37.13
C PRO A 518 34.00 -1.05 37.92
N ASP A 519 34.05 -0.39 39.08
CA ASP A 519 35.08 -0.69 40.09
C ASP A 519 34.70 -1.97 40.83
N THR A 520 35.47 -3.04 40.65
CA THR A 520 35.26 -4.33 41.32
C THR A 520 36.07 -4.49 42.61
N ARG A 521 36.88 -3.49 42.98
CA ARG A 521 37.75 -3.54 44.15
C ARG A 521 36.94 -3.47 45.45
N ASN A 522 37.26 -4.33 46.39
CA ASN A 522 36.94 -4.15 47.80
C ASN A 522 38.14 -3.53 48.51
N LEU A 523 38.09 -2.21 48.70
CA LEU A 523 39.16 -1.43 49.31
C LEU A 523 39.33 -1.68 50.84
N ALA A 524 38.35 -2.33 51.47
CA ALA A 524 38.37 -2.62 52.91
C ALA A 524 39.23 -3.85 53.28
N ILE A 525 39.68 -4.65 52.30
CA ILE A 525 40.43 -5.89 52.54
C ILE A 525 41.88 -5.75 52.03
N ARG A 526 42.86 -6.11 52.87
CA ARG A 526 44.30 -6.29 52.55
C ARG A 526 44.77 -7.55 53.30
N PRO A 527 45.51 -8.50 52.68
CA PRO A 527 46.52 -8.30 51.62
C PRO A 527 45.99 -8.51 50.20
N VAL A 528 46.66 -7.86 49.24
CA VAL A 528 46.41 -8.00 47.81
C VAL A 528 47.71 -8.46 47.18
N ILE A 529 47.65 -9.49 46.35
CA ILE A 529 48.75 -9.84 45.45
C ILE A 529 48.52 -9.03 44.18
N LYS A 530 49.55 -8.32 43.72
CA LYS A 530 49.45 -7.54 42.49
C LYS A 530 49.50 -8.47 41.29
N ILE A 531 48.34 -8.87 40.77
CA ILE A 531 48.20 -9.86 39.69
C ILE A 531 47.81 -9.20 38.35
N GLY A 532 47.16 -8.04 38.37
CA GLY A 532 46.68 -7.37 37.16
C GLY A 532 47.31 -6.01 36.94
N THR A 533 46.64 -4.98 37.45
CA THR A 533 46.82 -3.59 37.05
C THR A 533 47.77 -2.83 37.98
N SER A 534 48.22 -1.64 37.55
CA SER A 534 48.99 -0.73 38.41
C SER A 534 48.14 -0.13 39.54
N ASP A 535 46.81 -0.14 39.39
CA ASP A 535 45.79 0.39 40.30
C ASP A 535 45.02 -0.68 41.10
N ASP A 536 45.51 -1.92 41.13
CA ASP A 536 45.00 -3.02 41.97
C ASP A 536 45.24 -2.74 43.46
N LYS A 537 44.42 -1.85 43.99
CA LYS A 537 44.26 -1.57 45.43
C LYS A 537 43.02 -2.33 45.92
N GLY A 538 43.13 -3.09 46.99
CA GLY A 538 42.02 -3.90 47.50
C GLY A 538 41.79 -5.21 46.72
N VAL A 539 40.89 -6.05 47.26
CA VAL A 539 40.61 -7.39 46.72
C VAL A 539 39.56 -7.33 45.61
N ARG A 540 39.83 -7.95 44.46
CA ARG A 540 38.91 -8.09 43.33
C ARG A 540 38.42 -9.54 43.18
N PRO A 541 37.27 -9.78 42.51
CA PRO A 541 36.77 -11.11 42.21
C PRO A 541 37.71 -11.94 41.32
N SER A 542 38.41 -11.27 40.42
CA SER A 542 39.35 -11.82 39.44
C SER A 542 40.54 -10.86 39.28
N ASP A 543 41.63 -11.31 38.66
CA ASP A 543 42.70 -10.40 38.20
C ASP A 543 42.32 -9.62 36.93
N HIS A 544 41.18 -9.96 36.31
CA HIS A 544 40.46 -9.16 35.34
C HIS A 544 39.31 -8.39 36.00
N ASN A 545 39.01 -7.24 35.44
CA ASN A 545 37.83 -6.46 35.72
C ASN A 545 36.74 -6.83 34.73
N PHE A 546 35.51 -6.92 35.20
CA PHE A 546 34.38 -7.28 34.35
C PHE A 546 33.88 -6.09 33.53
N MET A 547 33.18 -6.36 32.44
CA MET A 547 32.51 -5.32 31.67
C MET A 547 31.10 -5.71 31.23
N THR A 548 30.27 -4.71 30.92
CA THR A 548 28.96 -4.92 30.31
C THR A 548 28.75 -4.06 29.08
N VAL A 549 27.97 -4.58 28.12
CA VAL A 549 27.40 -3.82 27.01
C VAL A 549 25.89 -4.06 26.98
N ASP A 550 25.12 -2.97 26.95
CA ASP A 550 23.67 -2.98 26.94
C ASP A 550 23.15 -2.82 25.52
N PHE A 551 22.31 -3.76 25.07
CA PHE A 551 21.71 -3.76 23.74
C PHE A 551 20.18 -3.55 23.78
N THR A 552 19.64 -3.08 22.67
CA THR A 552 18.21 -3.19 22.32
C THR A 552 18.06 -4.16 21.14
N VAL A 553 17.21 -5.17 21.29
CA VAL A 553 16.88 -6.17 20.26
C VAL A 553 15.49 -5.85 19.69
N TYR A 554 15.40 -5.64 18.38
CA TYR A 554 14.18 -5.19 17.68
C TYR A 554 13.40 -6.32 17.00
#